data_AF-A0A2D9B1F0-F1
#
_entry.id   AF-A0A2D9B1F0-F1
#
_cell.length_a   1.000
_cell.length_b   1.000
_cell.length_c   1.000
_cell.angle_alpha   90.00
_cell.angle_beta   90.00
_cell.angle_gamma   90.00
#
_symmetry.space_group_name_H-M   'P 1'
#
loop_
_entity.id
_entity.type
_entity.pdbx_description
1 polymer ?
#
loop_
_entity_poly.entity_id
_entity_poly.type
_entity_poly.pdbx_seq_one_letter_code
_entity_poly.pdbx_strand_id
1 'polypeptide(L)' 'MSIGFWQIAIVAVLIVLLFGRGKISSLMGDVAKGIKSFKKGMASDPVEDNTPKNISENQETKNQDNNKKD' A
#
# COMPACT_ATOMS: atom_id res chain seq x y z
N MET A 1 12.59 30.14 -14.71
CA MET A 1 12.93 28.83 -14.11
C MET A 1 11.62 28.16 -13.71
N SER A 2 11.14 27.21 -14.51
CA SER A 2 9.91 26.49 -14.20
C SER A 2 10.23 25.41 -13.17
N ILE A 3 9.43 25.31 -12.10
CA ILE A 3 9.37 24.08 -11.30
C ILE A 3 8.88 23.00 -12.26
N GLY A 4 9.81 22.19 -12.74
CA GLY A 4 9.54 21.04 -13.58
C GLY A 4 9.39 19.79 -12.74
N PHE A 5 8.95 18.73 -13.40
CA PHE A 5 8.89 17.39 -12.81
C PHE A 5 10.23 16.94 -12.21
N TRP A 6 11.35 17.41 -12.78
CA TRP A 6 12.70 17.05 -12.36
C TRP A 6 13.04 17.52 -10.93
N GLN A 7 12.55 18.69 -10.53
CA GLN A 7 12.73 19.22 -9.18
C GLN A 7 11.94 18.41 -8.15
N ILE A 8 10.72 17.98 -8.50
CA ILE A 8 9.86 17.16 -7.64
C ILE A 8 10.52 15.80 -7.38
N ALA A 9 11.11 15.19 -8.41
CA ALA A 9 11.84 13.92 -8.26
C ALA A 9 13.04 14.04 -7.30
N ILE A 10 13.83 15.11 -7.42
CA ILE A 10 14.98 15.37 -6.53
C ILE A 10 14.52 15.52 -5.07
N VAL A 11 13.44 16.28 -4.84
CA VAL A 11 12.88 16.47 -3.49
C VAL A 11 12.34 15.15 -2.93
N ALA A 12 11.65 14.35 -3.75
CA ALA A 12 11.13 13.04 -3.34
C ALA A 12 12.26 12.09 -2.90
N VAL A 13 13.39 12.07 -3.62
CA VAL A 13 14.57 11.27 -3.23
C VAL A 13 15.12 11.70 -1.87
N LEU A 14 15.21 13.01 -1.61
CA LEU A 14 15.65 13.52 -0.30
C LEU A 14 14.71 13.08 0.82
N ILE A 15 13.39 13.16 0.62
CA ILE A 15 12.41 12.71 1.61
C ILE A 15 12.58 11.21 1.88
N VAL A 16 12.77 10.39 0.83
CA VAL A 16 13.00 8.95 0.99
C VAL A 16 14.29 8.64 1.75
N LEU A 17 15.35 9.40 1.53
CA LEU A 17 16.62 9.24 2.27
C LEU A 17 16.51 9.65 3.73
N LEU A 18 15.82 10.76 4.04
CA LEU A 18 15.68 11.28 5.41
C LEU A 18 14.77 10.39 6.28
N PHE A 19 13.65 9.93 5.72
CA PHE A 19 12.67 9.13 6.46
C PHE A 19 12.90 7.62 6.31
N GLY A 20 13.70 7.21 5.32
CA GLY A 20 13.96 5.81 5.00
C GLY A 20 12.78 5.09 4.34
N ARG A 21 13.08 4.10 3.50
CA ARG A 21 12.07 3.28 2.81
C ARG A 21 11.09 2.53 3.74
N GLY A 22 11.52 2.21 4.96
CA GLY A 22 10.72 1.42 5.92
C GLY A 22 9.51 2.19 6.46
N LYS A 23 9.67 3.47 6.83
CA LYS A 23 8.59 4.30 7.36
C LYS A 23 7.57 4.66 6.27
N ILE A 24 8.05 4.91 5.06
CA ILE A 24 7.22 5.34 3.92
C ILE A 24 6.31 4.20 3.43
N SER A 25 6.80 2.96 3.42
CA SER A 25 6.03 1.81 2.95
C SER A 25 4.74 1.59 3.75
N SER A 26 4.83 1.59 5.09
CA SER A 26 3.66 1.42 5.96
C SER A 26 2.68 2.59 5.84
N LEU A 27 3.19 3.83 5.82
CA LEU A 27 2.36 5.03 5.67
C LEU A 27 1.66 5.08 4.30
N MET A 28 2.34 4.69 3.24
CA MET A 28 1.78 4.67 1.89
C MET A 28 0.71 3.59 1.74
N GLY A 29 0.84 2.45 2.45
CA GLY A 29 -0.21 1.44 2.53
C GLY A 29 -1.51 1.96 3.17
N ASP A 30 -1.40 2.70 4.27
CA ASP A 30 -2.55 3.29 4.96
C ASP A 30 -3.17 4.44 4.17
N VAL A 31 -2.34 5.29 3.55
CA VAL A 31 -2.79 6.34 2.64
C VAL A 31 -3.49 5.74 1.40
N ALA A 32 -2.96 4.66 0.82
CA ALA A 32 -3.57 3.99 -0.32
C ALA A 32 -4.94 3.39 0.02
N LYS A 33 -5.10 2.78 1.21
CA LYS A 33 -6.40 2.30 1.71
C LYS A 33 -7.39 3.44 1.92
N GLY A 34 -6.93 4.57 2.47
CA GLY A 34 -7.73 5.79 2.65
C GLY A 34 -8.22 6.37 1.32
N ILE A 35 -7.31 6.54 0.35
CA ILE A 35 -7.66 7.04 -1.00
C ILE A 35 -8.56 6.05 -1.75
N LYS A 36 -8.32 4.73 -1.64
CA LYS A 36 -9.17 3.70 -2.27
C LYS A 36 -10.60 3.75 -1.73
N SER A 37 -10.75 3.91 -0.42
CA SER A 37 -12.06 4.02 0.25
C SER A 37 -12.74 5.34 -0.09
N PHE A 38 -11.99 6.43 -0.17
CA PHE A 38 -12.47 7.74 -0.59
C PHE A 38 -12.96 7.72 -2.05
N LYS A 39 -12.18 7.13 -2.97
CA LYS A 39 -12.58 6.95 -4.38
C LYS A 39 -13.82 6.06 -4.49
N LYS A 40 -13.90 4.97 -3.73
CA LYS A 40 -15.07 4.10 -3.68
C LYS A 40 -16.32 4.80 -3.12
N GLY A 41 -16.15 5.69 -2.15
CA GLY A 41 -17.24 6.48 -1.58
C GLY A 41 -17.69 7.65 -2.48
N MET A 42 -16.78 8.23 -3.26
CA MET A 42 -17.10 9.27 -4.25
C MET A 42 -17.64 8.73 -5.57
N ALA A 43 -17.23 7.52 -5.96
CA ALA A 43 -17.82 6.80 -7.09
C ALA A 43 -19.16 6.22 -6.65
N SER A 44 -20.17 7.08 -6.55
CA SER A 44 -21.55 6.68 -6.29
C SER A 44 -22.15 6.06 -7.55
N ASP A 45 -21.78 4.81 -7.88
CA ASP A 45 -22.63 3.91 -8.66
C ASP A 45 -22.27 2.43 -8.42
N PRO A 46 -23.28 1.55 -8.20
CA PRO A 46 -23.11 0.22 -7.63
C PRO A 46 -22.84 -0.88 -8.67
N VAL A 47 -21.97 -0.63 -9.65
CA VAL A 47 -21.69 -1.64 -10.69
C VAL A 47 -20.23 -1.62 -11.13
N GLU A 48 -19.30 -1.97 -10.23
CA GLU A 48 -18.14 -2.79 -10.60
C GLU A 48 -17.29 -3.15 -9.36
N ASP A 49 -16.68 -4.33 -9.44
CA ASP A 49 -15.70 -4.89 -8.51
C ASP A 49 -16.21 -5.54 -7.21
N ASN A 50 -17.03 -6.58 -7.41
CA ASN A 50 -16.95 -7.80 -6.61
C ASN A 50 -15.70 -8.62 -6.98
N THR A 51 -14.50 -8.07 -6.77
CA THR A 51 -13.29 -8.90 -6.69
C THR A 51 -12.48 -8.53 -5.45
N PRO A 52 -12.37 -9.42 -4.45
CA PRO A 52 -11.42 -9.25 -3.36
C PRO A 52 -10.03 -9.53 -3.93
N LYS A 53 -9.42 -8.55 -4.60
CA LYS A 53 -7.97 -8.57 -4.80
C LYS A 53 -7.34 -8.22 -3.45
N ASN A 54 -7.24 -9.26 -2.62
CA ASN A 54 -6.49 -9.29 -1.39
C ASN A 54 -5.04 -8.94 -1.74
N ILE A 55 -4.69 -7.65 -1.64
CA ILE A 55 -3.31 -7.21 -1.48
C ILE A 55 -3.02 -7.35 0.01
N SER A 56 -2.94 -8.60 0.46
CA SER A 56 -2.25 -8.98 1.67
C SER A 56 -1.36 -10.14 1.26
N GLU A 57 -0.24 -9.78 0.66
CA GLU A 57 0.97 -10.58 0.76
C GLU A 57 1.36 -10.60 2.24
N ASN A 58 0.66 -11.42 3.01
CA ASN A 58 1.08 -11.85 4.32
C ASN A 58 1.96 -13.08 4.09
N GLN A 59 3.25 -12.82 3.84
CA GLN A 59 4.25 -13.82 4.12
C GLN A 59 4.28 -14.05 5.63
N GLU A 60 4.32 -15.34 5.98
CA GLU A 60 4.66 -15.95 7.27
C GLU A 60 3.53 -16.55 8.12
N THR A 61 3.84 -17.80 8.51
CA THR A 61 3.31 -18.62 9.60
C THR A 61 2.05 -19.46 9.31
N LYS A 62 2.25 -20.59 8.61
CA LYS A 62 1.56 -21.83 8.98
C LYS A 62 2.59 -22.83 9.49
N ASN A 63 2.83 -22.77 10.80
CA ASN A 63 3.42 -23.86 11.59
C ASN A 63 2.69 -25.16 11.23
N GLN A 64 3.40 -26.10 10.62
CA GLN A 64 3.01 -27.51 10.65
C GLN A 64 3.52 -28.11 11.95
N ASP A 65 2.83 -27.80 13.05
CA ASP A 65 2.77 -28.72 14.18
C ASP A 65 1.40 -29.38 14.12
N ASN A 66 1.36 -30.59 13.60
CA ASN A 66 0.30 -31.54 13.91
C ASN A 66 0.96 -32.88 14.20
N ASN A 67 1.40 -33.02 15.44
CA ASN A 67 1.39 -34.31 16.10
C ASN A 67 -0.01 -34.94 15.96
N LYS A 68 -0.10 -36.04 15.24
CA LYS A 68 -1.12 -37.07 15.49
C LYS A 68 -0.54 -38.41 15.09
N LYS A 69 -0.43 -39.28 16.11
CA LYS A 69 -0.46 -40.77 16.07
C LYS A 69 -1.00 -41.28 14.73
N ASP A 70 -0.35 -42.21 14.04
CA ASP A 70 0.07 -43.53 14.52
C ASP A 70 1.40 -44.01 13.91
#